data_AF-A0A254PSD8-F1
#
_entry.id   AF-A0A254PSD8-F1
#
_cell.length_a   1.000
_cell.length_b   1.000
_cell.length_c   1.000
_cell.angle_alpha   90.00
_cell.angle_beta   90.00
_cell.angle_gamma   90.00
#
_symmetry.space_group_name_H-M   'P 1'
#
loop_
_entity.id
_entity.type
_entity.pdbx_description
1 polymer ?
#
loop_
_entity_poly.entity_id
_entity_poly.type
_entity_poly.pdbx_seq_one_letter_code
_entity_poly.pdbx_strand_id
1 'polypeptide(L)' 'MNKKQLFEKIVTHHLYGPQQYDGREVFYDADKGQFWDPRMSSYLDHEVGRVLIDLYFGRGKAPVTSIK' A
#
# COMPACT_ATOMS: atom_id res chain seq x y z
N MET A 1 -1.06 -19.24 11.12
CA MET A 1 -1.59 -17.86 11.26
C MET A 1 -2.72 -17.70 10.26
N ASN A 2 -3.93 -17.36 10.72
CA ASN A 2 -5.14 -17.38 9.88
C ASN A 2 -5.19 -16.12 9.02
N LYS A 3 -5.53 -16.21 7.72
CA LYS A 3 -5.60 -15.04 6.80
C LYS A 3 -6.42 -13.89 7.38
N LYS A 4 -7.48 -14.22 8.12
CA LYS A 4 -8.34 -13.25 8.81
C LYS A 4 -7.60 -12.38 9.83
N GLN A 5 -6.65 -12.96 10.57
CA GLN A 5 -5.81 -12.20 11.51
C GLN A 5 -4.74 -11.36 10.81
N LEU A 6 -4.27 -11.80 9.64
CA LEU A 6 -3.38 -10.98 8.79
C LEU A 6 -4.15 -9.74 8.32
N PHE A 7 -5.36 -9.92 7.77
CA PHE A 7 -6.28 -8.85 7.36
C PHE A 7 -6.71 -7.94 8.50
N GLU A 8 -7.01 -8.47 9.70
CA GLU A 8 -7.35 -7.66 10.88
C GLU A 8 -6.17 -6.80 11.35
N LYS A 9 -4.92 -7.26 11.18
CA LYS A 9 -3.73 -6.44 11.46
C LYS A 9 -3.47 -5.35 10.40
N ILE A 10 -3.90 -5.60 9.16
CA ILE A 10 -3.84 -4.68 8.01
C ILE A 10 -4.91 -3.58 8.14
N VAL A 11 -5.92 -3.75 9.00
CA VAL A 11 -6.82 -2.65 9.43
C VAL A 11 -6.10 -1.67 10.39
N THR A 12 -4.79 -1.48 10.23
CA THR A 12 -4.15 -0.20 10.53
C THR A 12 -4.74 0.84 9.58
N HIS A 13 -5.27 1.93 10.13
CA HIS A 13 -6.18 2.91 9.50
C HIS A 13 -5.59 3.69 8.30
N HIS A 14 -4.46 3.25 7.72
CA HIS A 14 -3.62 3.96 6.78
C HIS A 14 -3.33 3.17 5.49
N LEU A 15 -3.92 1.98 5.32
CA LEU A 15 -3.82 1.21 4.07
C LEU A 15 -4.99 1.53 3.13
N TYR A 16 -4.67 2.06 1.94
CA TYR A 16 -5.60 2.39 0.86
C TYR A 16 -5.47 1.35 -0.24
N GLY A 17 -6.58 0.82 -0.77
CA GLY A 17 -6.54 -0.22 -1.79
C GLY A 17 -7.81 -1.07 -1.85
N PRO A 18 -7.76 -2.21 -2.57
CA PRO A 18 -6.60 -2.73 -3.31
C PRO A 18 -6.33 -2.01 -4.63
N GLN A 19 -5.05 -1.88 -5.00
CA GLN A 19 -4.57 -1.53 -6.34
C GLN A 19 -4.02 -2.76 -7.05
N GLN A 20 -4.08 -2.79 -8.38
CA GLN A 20 -3.64 -3.93 -9.19
C GLN A 20 -2.23 -3.72 -9.75
N TYR A 21 -1.25 -4.47 -9.26
CA TYR A 21 0.12 -4.45 -9.75
C TYR A 21 0.57 -5.84 -10.17
N ASP A 22 0.98 -6.01 -11.44
CA ASP A 22 1.49 -7.27 -11.98
C ASP A 22 0.57 -8.49 -11.68
N GLY A 23 -0.74 -8.29 -11.80
CA GLY A 23 -1.76 -9.31 -11.51
C GLY A 23 -1.94 -9.65 -10.01
N ARG A 24 -1.45 -8.79 -9.11
CA ARG A 24 -1.57 -8.93 -7.65
C ARG A 24 -2.22 -7.70 -7.04
N GLU A 25 -2.92 -7.92 -5.93
CA GLU A 25 -3.45 -6.85 -5.10
C GLU A 25 -2.35 -6.31 -4.18
N VAL A 26 -2.16 -5.00 -4.22
CA VAL A 26 -1.25 -4.27 -3.34
C VAL A 26 -2.00 -3.11 -2.68
N PHE A 27 -1.55 -2.69 -1.51
CA PHE A 27 -2.22 -1.68 -0.70
C PHE A 27 -1.26 -0.54 -0.40
N TYR A 28 -1.63 0.69 -0.68
CA TYR A 28 -0.83 1.86 -0.35
C TYR A 28 -0.89 2.15 1.16
N ASP A 29 0.26 2.05 1.84
CA ASP A 29 0.49 2.45 3.22
C ASP A 29 0.86 3.92 3.26
N ALA A 30 -0.07 4.77 3.70
CA ALA A 30 0.15 6.21 3.75
C ALA A 30 1.13 6.64 4.85
N ASP A 31 1.30 5.86 5.92
CA ASP A 31 2.27 6.17 6.96
C ASP A 31 3.70 5.97 6.46
N LYS A 32 3.89 4.99 5.58
CA LYS A 32 5.20 4.68 4.99
C LYS A 32 5.42 5.31 3.62
N GLY A 33 4.35 5.77 2.96
CA GLY A 33 4.41 6.18 1.57
C GLY A 33 4.86 5.04 0.65
N GLN A 34 4.41 3.81 0.91
CA GLN A 34 4.84 2.61 0.18
C GLN A 34 3.68 1.67 -0.07
N PHE A 35 3.78 0.84 -1.10
CA PHE A 35 2.81 -0.23 -1.35
C PHE A 35 3.21 -1.50 -0.61
N TRP A 36 2.23 -2.13 0.03
CA TRP A 36 2.35 -3.39 0.75
C TRP A 36 1.70 -4.54 -0.04
N ASP A 37 2.44 -5.63 -0.24
CA ASP A 37 1.97 -6.85 -0.89
C ASP A 37 1.60 -7.90 0.18
N PRO A 38 0.31 -8.26 0.34
CA PRO A 38 -0.15 -9.28 1.29
C PRO A 38 0.35 -10.68 1.00
N ARG A 39 0.60 -10.99 -0.27
CA ARG A 39 1.02 -12.31 -0.72
C ARG A 39 2.47 -12.57 -0.35
N MET A 40 3.31 -11.53 -0.43
CA MET A 40 4.71 -11.57 0.00
C MET A 40 4.89 -11.21 1.48
N SER A 41 3.86 -10.63 2.11
CA SER A 41 3.93 -10.05 3.47
C SER A 41 5.05 -9.01 3.58
N SER A 42 5.32 -8.26 2.51
CA SER A 42 6.41 -7.29 2.42
C SER A 42 5.98 -6.03 1.68
N TYR A 43 6.71 -4.94 1.87
CA TYR A 43 6.56 -3.76 1.04
C TYR A 43 7.20 -4.01 -0.33
N LEU A 44 6.61 -3.40 -1.37
CA LEU A 44 7.21 -3.37 -2.69
C LEU A 44 8.51 -2.57 -2.65
N ASP A 45 9.37 -2.86 -3.62
CA ASP A 45 10.57 -2.07 -3.86
C ASP A 45 10.22 -0.57 -3.99
N HIS A 46 11.09 0.29 -3.49
CA HIS A 46 10.85 1.72 -3.41
C HIS A 46 10.72 2.39 -4.78
N GLU A 47 11.41 1.93 -5.82
CA GLU A 47 11.25 2.46 -7.19
C GLU A 47 9.89 2.07 -7.77
N VAL A 48 9.49 0.80 -7.62
CA VAL A 48 8.18 0.30 -8.03
C VAL A 48 7.07 1.03 -7.28
N GLY A 49 7.23 1.21 -5.97
CA GLY A 49 6.29 1.92 -5.12
C GLY A 49 6.06 3.35 -5.60
N ARG A 50 7.11 4.10 -5.96
CA ARG A 50 6.99 5.47 -6.51
C ARG A 50 6.24 5.51 -7.84
N VAL A 51 6.52 4.56 -8.73
CA VAL A 51 5.80 4.46 -10.02
C VAL A 51 4.31 4.22 -9.78
N LEU A 52 3.97 3.35 -8.83
CA LEU A 52 2.57 3.09 -8.47
C LEU A 52 1.92 4.30 -7.79
N ILE A 53 2.65 5.04 -6.95
CA ILE A 53 2.15 6.28 -6.37
C ILE A 53 1.81 7.30 -7.46
N ASP A 54 2.72 7.48 -8.42
CA ASP A 54 2.49 8.37 -9.56
C ASP A 54 1.33 7.90 -10.45
N LEU A 55 1.17 6.59 -10.66
CA LEU A 55 0.08 6.02 -11.45
C LEU A 55 -1.29 6.21 -10.80
N TYR A 56 -1.42 5.91 -9.50
CA TYR A 56 -2.72 5.87 -8.82
C TYR A 56 -3.13 7.19 -8.20
N PHE A 57 -2.16 8.01 -7.80
CA PHE A 57 -2.42 9.27 -7.15
C PHE A 57 -2.01 10.47 -8.00
N GLY A 58 -1.15 10.28 -9.00
CA GLY A 58 -0.59 11.36 -9.81
C GLY A 58 0.63 12.00 -9.15
N ARG A 59 1.47 12.65 -9.97
CA ARG A 59 2.67 13.37 -9.50
C ARG A 59 2.33 14.31 -8.33
N GLY A 60 2.76 13.95 -7.13
CA GLY A 60 2.67 14.77 -5.93
C GLY A 60 1.33 14.73 -5.17
N LYS A 61 0.41 13.80 -5.46
CA LYS A 61 -0.89 13.72 -4.76
C LYS A 61 -1.16 12.38 -4.08
N ALA A 62 -0.13 11.63 -3.71
CA ALA A 62 -0.34 10.58 -2.71
C ALA A 62 -1.07 11.21 -1.52
N PRO A 63 -2.15 10.61 -0.99
CA PRO A 63 -2.84 11.13 0.18
C PRO A 63 -1.92 10.94 1.38
N VAL A 64 -0.93 11.82 1.49
CA VAL A 64 -0.17 12.03 2.72
C VAL A 64 -1.04 12.98 3.53
N THR A 65 -2.15 12.48 4.06
CA THR A 65 -2.73 13.15 5.22
C THR A 65 -1.76 12.88 6.35
N SER A 66 -0.77 13.77 6.49
CA SER A 66 0.05 13.87 7.69
C SER A 66 -0.89 13.87 8.87
N ILE A 67 -0.88 12.77 9.61
CA ILE A 67 -1.43 12.76 10.97
C ILE A 67 -0.56 13.76 11.73
N LYS A 68 -1.20 14.84 12.15
CA LYS A 68 -0.60 15.90 12.97
C LYS A 68 -0.19 15.35 14.33
#